data_AF-A0A9E6VXD7-F1
#
_entry.id   AF-A0A9E6VXD7-F1
#
_cell.length_a   1.000
_cell.length_b   1.000
_cell.length_c   1.000
_cell.angle_alpha   90.00
_cell.angle_beta   90.00
_cell.angle_gamma   90.00
#
_symmetry.space_group_name_H-M   'P 1'
#
loop_
_entity.id
_entity.type
_entity.pdbx_description
1 polymer ?
#
loop_
_entity_poly.entity_id
_entity_poly.type
_entity_poly.pdbx_seq_one_letter_code
_entity_poly.pdbx_strand_id
1 'polypeptide(L)' 'MTHSDFVSFNDQPCRFKLKAGKEIFGIIRELHGGYYFSTLAERTRKHYAANSDSLGQAIDLEDVIGAELLSSSDLMVS' A
#
# COMPACT_ATOMS: atom_id res chain seq x y z
N MET A 1 6.71 -0.67 11.98
CA MET A 1 7.53 -1.56 11.13
C MET A 1 8.87 -0.86 10.87
N THR A 2 9.99 -1.57 10.70
CA THR A 2 11.24 -0.88 10.31
C THR A 2 11.28 -0.59 8.80
N HIS A 3 12.12 0.35 8.35
CA HIS A 3 12.30 0.60 6.91
C HIS A 3 12.78 -0.65 6.17
N SER A 4 13.73 -1.39 6.76
CA SER A 4 14.24 -2.64 6.19
C SER A 4 13.14 -3.69 5.99
N ASP A 5 12.21 -3.80 6.93
CA ASP A 5 11.05 -4.71 6.80
C ASP A 5 10.14 -4.25 5.66
N PHE A 6 9.90 -2.94 5.56
CA PHE A 6 9.04 -2.33 4.55
C PHE A 6 9.50 -2.60 3.11
N VAL A 7 10.81 -2.59 2.85
CA VAL A 7 11.37 -2.77 1.49
C VAL A 7 10.82 -4.02 0.79
N SER A 8 10.57 -5.09 1.54
CA SER A 8 10.02 -6.34 1.01
C SER A 8 8.56 -6.27 0.56
N PHE A 9 7.83 -5.24 0.99
CA PHE A 9 6.41 -4.99 0.68
C PHE A 9 6.21 -3.78 -0.25
N ASN A 10 7.27 -3.00 -0.50
CA ASN A 10 7.19 -1.79 -1.31
C ASN A 10 6.67 -2.11 -2.71
N ASP A 11 5.70 -1.31 -3.15
CA ASP A 11 5.02 -1.43 -4.44
C ASP A 11 4.30 -2.78 -4.69
N GLN A 12 4.02 -3.55 -3.64
CA GLN A 12 3.29 -4.82 -3.72
C GLN A 12 1.91 -4.76 -3.05
N PRO A 13 0.90 -5.48 -3.58
CA PRO A 13 -0.38 -5.65 -2.92
C PRO A 13 -0.23 -6.35 -1.57
N CYS A 14 -0.61 -5.67 -0.50
CA CYS A 14 -0.56 -6.21 0.84
C CYS A 14 -1.83 -5.90 1.63
N ARG A 15 -2.07 -6.73 2.65
CA ARG A 15 -2.88 -6.40 3.81
C ARG A 15 -1.98 -5.79 4.87
N PHE A 16 -2.25 -4.55 5.26
CA PHE A 16 -1.52 -3.85 6.31
C PHE A 16 -2.36 -3.74 7.58
N LYS A 17 -1.74 -4.03 8.72
CA LYS A 17 -2.31 -3.85 10.06
C LYS A 17 -1.80 -2.55 10.67
N LEU A 18 -2.73 -1.71 11.12
CA LEU A 18 -2.42 -0.41 11.74
C LEU A 18 -2.50 -0.49 13.27
N LYS A 19 -1.75 0.37 13.98
CA LYS A 19 -1.79 0.50 15.46
C LYS A 19 -3.21 0.66 16.02
N ALA A 20 -4.09 1.34 15.31
CA ALA A 20 -5.49 1.55 15.70
C ALA A 20 -6.39 0.29 15.62
N GLY A 21 -5.82 -0.88 15.29
CA GLY A 21 -6.57 -2.14 15.11
C GLY A 21 -7.31 -2.24 13.77
N LYS A 22 -7.11 -1.27 12.87
CA LYS A 22 -7.67 -1.26 11.53
C LYS A 22 -6.78 -2.03 10.55
N GLU A 23 -7.38 -2.80 9.66
CA GLU A 23 -6.70 -3.39 8.51
C GLU A 23 -7.04 -2.61 7.23
N ILE A 24 -6.04 -2.42 6.37
CA ILE A 24 -6.21 -1.79 5.05
C ILE A 24 -5.59 -2.68 3.97
N PHE A 25 -6.19 -2.67 2.78
CA PHE A 25 -5.77 -3.49 1.64
C PHE A 25 -5.35 -2.58 0.49
N GLY A 26 -4.12 -2.73 0.01
CA GLY A 26 -3.61 -1.90 -1.05
C GLY A 26 -2.10 -2.00 -1.17
N ILE A 27 -1.49 -0.93 -1.66
CA ILE A 27 -0.07 -0.85 -1.96
C ILE A 27 0.48 0.38 -1.24
N ILE A 28 1.60 0.23 -0.56
CA ILE A 28 2.37 1.37 -0.04
C ILE A 28 3.61 1.54 -0.90
N ARG A 29 3.94 2.80 -1.23
CA ARG A 29 5.11 3.17 -2.01
C ARG A 29 5.93 4.22 -1.28
N GLU A 30 7.24 4.09 -1.36
CA GLU A 30 8.17 5.14 -0.99
C GLU A 30 8.39 6.10 -2.17
N LEU A 31 8.09 7.39 -1.97
CA LEU A 31 8.24 8.45 -2.98
C LEU A 31 8.72 9.73 -2.30
N HIS A 32 9.76 10.38 -2.85
CA HIS A 32 10.29 11.65 -2.36
C HIS A 32 10.57 11.68 -0.83
N GLY A 33 11.01 10.57 -0.25
CA GLY A 33 11.29 10.46 1.20
C GLY A 33 10.06 10.32 2.10
N GLY A 34 8.87 10.07 1.54
CA GLY A 34 7.66 9.75 2.27
C GLY A 34 7.01 8.45 1.79
N TYR A 35 6.06 7.93 2.57
CA TYR A 35 5.32 6.73 2.24
C TYR A 35 3.87 7.06 1.92
N TYR A 36 3.36 6.43 0.87
CA TYR A 36 2.03 6.70 0.38
C TYR A 36 1.28 5.41 0.08
N PHE A 37 0.07 5.32 0.61
CA PHE A 37 -0.86 4.24 0.40
C PHE A 37 -1.77 4.52 -0.81
N SER A 38 -2.04 3.50 -1.61
CA SER A 38 -3.05 3.51 -2.67
C SER A 38 -3.83 2.19 -2.64
N THR A 39 -5.15 2.26 -2.76
CA THR A 39 -5.99 1.08 -2.96
C THR A 39 -5.76 0.48 -4.34
N LEU A 40 -6.08 -0.81 -4.49
CA LEU A 40 -6.00 -1.50 -5.78
C LEU A 40 -6.88 -0.83 -6.85
N ALA A 41 -8.09 -0.40 -6.47
CA ALA A 41 -9.01 0.31 -7.37
C ALA A 41 -8.46 1.67 -7.85
N GLU A 42 -7.68 2.38 -7.03
CA GLU A 42 -7.00 3.60 -7.45
C GLU A 42 -5.85 3.30 -8.43
N ARG A 43 -5.15 2.18 -8.26
CA ARG A 43 -4.09 1.77 -9.20
C ARG A 43 -4.66 1.36 -10.56
N THR A 44 -5.75 0.58 -10.58
CA THR A 44 -6.41 0.18 -11.83
C THR A 44 -6.88 1.40 -12.60
N ARG A 45 -7.47 2.40 -11.93
CA ARG A 45 -7.89 3.66 -12.58
C ARG A 45 -6.72 4.49 -13.11
N LYS A 46 -5.55 4.47 -12.44
CA LYS A 46 -4.35 5.19 -12.88
C LYS A 46 -3.70 4.60 -14.14
N HIS A 47 -3.78 3.28 -14.37
CA HIS A 47 -3.31 2.69 -15.62
C HIS A 47 -4.06 3.24 -16.86
N TYR A 48 -5.29 3.74 -16.69
CA TYR A 48 -6.08 4.36 -17.76
C TYR A 48 -5.93 5.89 -17.84
N ALA A 49 -5.41 6.54 -16.80
CA ALA A 49 -5.26 7.99 -16.72
C ALA A 49 -3.77 8.38 -16.67
N ALA A 50 -3.17 8.57 -17.85
CA ALA A 50 -1.72 8.71 -18.07
C ALA A 50 -1.03 9.93 -17.40
N ASN A 51 -1.64 10.70 -16.50
CA ASN A 51 -1.06 11.98 -16.00
C ASN A 51 -1.55 12.40 -14.60
N SER A 52 -1.69 11.48 -13.64
CA SER A 52 -2.07 11.87 -12.27
C SER A 52 -1.01 11.45 -11.24
N ASP A 53 -0.15 12.40 -10.90
CA ASP A 53 0.73 12.44 -9.72
C ASP A 53 -0.04 12.48 -8.38
N SER A 54 -1.25 11.92 -8.32
CA SER A 54 -1.93 11.76 -7.04
C SER A 54 -1.16 10.71 -6.26
N LEU A 55 -0.31 11.14 -5.33
CA LEU A 55 0.61 10.30 -4.58
C LEU A 55 -0.10 9.20 -3.75
N GLY A 56 -1.44 9.23 -3.65
CA GLY A 56 -2.20 8.38 -2.74
C GLY A 56 -2.31 9.07 -1.38
N GLN A 57 -2.79 8.36 -0.37
CA GLN A 57 -2.85 8.89 0.99
C GLN A 57 -1.48 8.74 1.65
N ALA A 58 -0.90 9.85 2.13
CA ALA A 58 0.31 9.78 2.94
C ALA A 58 0.08 8.89 4.19
N ILE A 59 1.04 8.05 4.50
CA ILE A 59 0.98 7.12 5.64
C ILE A 59 2.30 7.15 6.40
N ASP A 60 2.21 7.07 7.73
CA ASP A 60 3.38 6.87 8.57
C ASP A 60 3.67 5.37 8.73
N LEU A 61 4.91 4.94 8.45
CA LEU A 61 5.30 3.54 8.66
C LEU A 61 5.32 3.15 10.14
N GLU A 62 5.45 4.13 11.04
CA GLU A 62 5.33 3.87 12.46
C GLU A 62 3.92 3.39 12.83
N ASP A 63 2.89 3.80 12.10
CA ASP A 63 1.51 3.35 12.32
C ASP A 63 1.24 1.96 11.78
N VAL A 64 2.10 1.44 10.90
CA VAL A 64 2.02 0.07 10.36
C VAL A 64 2.73 -0.90 11.29
N ILE A 65 1.95 -1.80 11.89
CA ILE A 65 2.45 -2.82 12.84
C ILE A 65 2.58 -4.20 12.20
N GLY A 66 2.08 -4.40 10.98
CA GLY A 66 2.25 -5.63 10.23
C GLY A 66 1.85 -5.48 8.76
N ALA A 67 2.43 -6.33 7.92
CA ALA A 67 2.13 -6.41 6.50
C ALA A 67 2.14 -7.88 6.07
N GLU A 68 1.23 -8.24 5.18
CA GLU A 68 1.14 -9.56 4.57
C GLU A 68 0.86 -9.40 3.08
N LEU A 69 1.65 -10.07 2.24
CA LEU A 69 1.45 -10.05 0.79
C LEU A 69 0.11 -10.70 0.44
N LEU A 70 -0.67 -10.04 -0.38
CA LEU A 70 -1.89 -10.63 -0.94
C LEU A 70 -1.49 -11.58 -2.05
N SER A 71 -1.92 -12.84 -1.97
CA SER A 71 -1.71 -13.79 -3.06
C SER A 71 -2.65 -13.45 -4.23
N SER A 72 -2.32 -13.97 -5.42
CA SER A 72 -3.20 -13.85 -6.60
C SER A 72 -4.61 -14.39 -6.34
N SER A 73 -4.78 -15.34 -5.40
CA SER A 73 -6.08 -15.87 -5.00
C SER A 73 -6.90 -14.87 -4.18
N ASP A 74 -6.23 -14.06 -3.34
CA ASP A 74 -6.88 -13.04 -2.51
C ASP A 74 -7.33 -11.82 -3.33
N LEU A 75 -6.70 -11.59 -4.49
CA LEU A 75 -7.04 -10.52 -5.40
C LEU A 75 -8.25 -10.83 -6.31
N MET A 76 -8.67 -12.10 -6.40
CA MET A 76 -9.78 -12.54 -7.26
C MET A 76 -11.14 -12.67 -6.54
N VAL A 77 -11.19 -12.44 -5.24
CA VAL A 77 -12.46 -12.38 -4.49
C VAL A 77 -13.01 -10.96 -4.63
N SER A 78 -13.78 -10.73 -5.69
CA SER A 78 -14.66 -9.56 -5.88
C SER A 78 -16.13 -9.98 -5.74
#